data_AF-A0A7K3NRU1-F1
#
_entry.id   AF-A0A7K3NRU1-F1
#
_cell.length_a   1.000
_cell.length_b   1.000
_cell.length_c   1.000
_cell.angle_alpha   90.00
_cell.angle_beta   90.00
_cell.angle_gamma   90.00
#
_symmetry.space_group_name_H-M   'P 1'
#
loop_
_entity.id
_entity.type
_entity.pdbx_description
1 polymer ?
#
loop_
_entity_poly.entity_id
_entity_poly.type
_entity_poly.pdbx_seq_one_letter_code
_entity_poly.pdbx_strand_id
1 'polypeptide(L)'
;MISMSDDDFDHLFKLLNALSGNTYAWNQTSAKKEHIDQFGKKINPGDVYYKRQYGNSYSQELKLSRQSMENILTILFHGSLQLRQVGEHFFKIEQDKILSCYKNIL
;
A
#
# COMPACT_ATOMS: atom_id res chain seq x y z
N MET A 1 8.40 -14.64 13.03
CA MET A 1 7.76 -13.35 12.69
C MET A 1 6.28 -13.55 12.88
N ILE A 2 5.62 -12.72 13.71
CA ILE A 2 4.16 -12.79 13.90
C ILE A 2 3.52 -12.26 12.63
N SER A 3 2.62 -13.03 12.02
CA SER A 3 1.86 -12.61 10.83
C SER A 3 0.85 -11.53 11.25
N MET A 4 0.81 -10.44 10.49
CA MET A 4 -0.12 -9.33 10.69
C MET A 4 -1.56 -9.80 10.41
N SER A 5 -2.53 -9.34 11.21
CA SER A 5 -3.94 -9.60 10.91
C SER A 5 -4.34 -8.89 9.61
N ASP A 6 -5.35 -9.41 8.90
CA ASP A 6 -5.81 -8.77 7.65
C ASP A 6 -6.37 -7.37 7.90
N ASP A 7 -7.07 -7.16 9.01
CA ASP A 7 -7.60 -5.84 9.38
C ASP A 7 -6.47 -4.83 9.65
N ASP A 8 -5.43 -5.25 10.39
CA ASP A 8 -4.26 -4.41 10.63
C ASP A 8 -3.51 -4.11 9.33
N PHE A 9 -3.35 -5.12 8.46
CA PHE A 9 -2.73 -4.93 7.17
C PHE A 9 -3.50 -3.90 6.34
N ASP A 10 -4.80 -4.08 6.18
CA ASP A 10 -5.63 -3.23 5.35
C ASP A 10 -5.63 -1.79 5.86
N HIS A 11 -5.67 -1.62 7.17
CA HIS A 11 -5.56 -0.32 7.80
C HIS A 11 -4.20 0.33 7.51
N LEU A 12 -3.08 -0.35 7.78
CA LEU A 12 -1.75 0.20 7.56
C LEU A 12 -1.44 0.42 6.08
N PHE A 13 -1.96 -0.42 5.19
CA PHE A 13 -1.86 -0.26 3.75
C PHE A 13 -2.59 0.99 3.26
N LYS A 14 -3.77 1.30 3.83
CA LYS A 14 -4.48 2.57 3.56
C LYS A 14 -3.69 3.78 4.05
N LEU A 15 -3.08 3.70 5.23
CA LEU A 15 -2.22 4.78 5.73
C LEU A 15 -1.00 5.01 4.82
N LEU A 16 -0.37 3.92 4.34
CA LEU A 16 0.74 4.02 3.39
C LEU A 16 0.32 4.75 2.12
N ASN A 17 -0.85 4.41 1.57
CA ASN A 17 -1.36 5.05 0.36
C ASN A 17 -1.69 6.52 0.58
N ALA A 18 -2.30 6.88 1.71
CA ALA A 18 -2.59 8.26 2.08
C ALA A 18 -1.32 9.13 2.19
N LEU A 19 -0.20 8.53 2.63
CA LEU A 19 1.10 9.21 2.66
C LEU A 19 1.73 9.40 1.28
N SER A 20 1.52 8.44 0.36
CA SER A 20 2.12 8.50 -0.99
C SER A 20 1.35 9.37 -1.98
N GLY A 21 0.09 9.70 -1.70
CA GLY A 21 -0.81 10.42 -2.61
C GLY A 21 -1.14 9.65 -3.89
N ASN A 22 -1.98 10.25 -4.74
CA ASN A 22 -2.59 9.57 -5.90
C ASN A 22 -1.60 9.14 -6.99
N THR A 23 -0.51 9.88 -7.18
CA THR A 23 0.40 9.64 -8.32
C THR A 23 1.25 8.38 -8.15
N TYR A 24 1.52 7.97 -6.91
CA TYR A 24 2.44 6.88 -6.60
C TYR A 24 1.84 5.87 -5.62
N ALA A 25 0.52 5.73 -5.63
CA ALA A 25 -0.19 4.79 -4.77
C ALA A 25 0.17 3.33 -5.10
N TRP A 26 0.22 2.51 -4.05
CA TRP A 26 0.30 1.07 -4.16
C TRP A 26 -1.06 0.48 -4.54
N ASN A 27 -1.02 -0.49 -5.43
CA ASN A 27 -2.20 -1.21 -5.90
C ASN A 27 -2.06 -2.70 -5.60
N GLN A 28 -3.15 -3.31 -5.17
CA GLN A 28 -3.27 -4.75 -5.03
C GLN A 28 -3.67 -5.37 -6.38
N THR A 29 -3.06 -6.49 -6.74
CA THR A 29 -3.46 -7.26 -7.93
C THR A 29 -3.12 -8.74 -7.76
N SER A 30 -3.57 -9.57 -8.71
CA SER A 30 -3.27 -11.00 -8.73
C SER A 30 -2.27 -11.34 -9.85
N ALA A 31 -1.30 -12.19 -9.54
CA ALA A 31 -0.29 -12.62 -10.49
C ALA A 31 -0.87 -13.59 -11.53
N LYS A 32 -0.63 -13.30 -12.81
CA LYS A 32 -1.00 -14.19 -13.93
C LYS A 32 0.13 -15.11 -14.38
N LYS A 33 1.35 -14.83 -13.92
CA LYS A 33 2.58 -15.58 -14.20
C LYS A 33 3.52 -15.44 -12.99
N GLU A 34 4.59 -16.24 -12.96
CA GLU A 34 5.60 -16.11 -11.91
C GLU A 34 6.29 -14.73 -12.00
N HIS A 35 6.50 -14.11 -10.85
CA HIS A 35 7.31 -12.91 -10.69
C HIS A 35 8.29 -13.09 -9.54
N ILE A 36 9.33 -12.27 -9.54
CA ILE A 36 10.21 -12.07 -8.39
C ILE A 36 9.96 -10.66 -7.88
N ASP A 37 9.75 -10.54 -6.57
CA ASP A 37 9.56 -9.27 -5.91
C ASP A 37 10.89 -8.55 -5.67
N GLN A 38 10.84 -7.30 -5.22
CA GLN A 38 12.03 -6.46 -5.04
C GLN A 38 13.06 -7.03 -4.03
N PHE A 39 12.65 -7.97 -3.19
CA PHE A 39 13.48 -8.61 -2.17
C PHE A 39 13.82 -10.07 -2.53
N GLY A 40 13.58 -10.49 -3.77
CA GLY A 40 13.91 -11.83 -4.24
C GLY A 40 12.88 -12.91 -3.89
N LYS A 41 11.71 -12.54 -3.32
CA LYS A 41 10.65 -13.51 -3.02
C LYS A 41 9.87 -13.83 -4.29
N LYS A 42 9.52 -15.09 -4.44
CA LYS A 42 8.64 -15.55 -5.52
C LYS A 42 7.20 -15.10 -5.28
N ILE A 43 6.55 -14.70 -6.36
CA ILE A 43 5.11 -14.47 -6.45
C ILE A 43 4.60 -15.43 -7.54
N ASN A 44 3.83 -16.43 -7.15
CA ASN A 44 3.34 -17.46 -8.03
C ASN A 44 2.06 -17.02 -8.76
N PRO A 45 1.70 -17.64 -9.88
CA PRO A 45 0.39 -17.44 -10.50
C PRO A 45 -0.75 -17.70 -9.48
N GLY A 46 -1.69 -16.77 -9.39
CA GLY A 46 -2.79 -16.79 -8.41
C GLY A 46 -2.51 -15.99 -7.14
N ASP A 47 -1.24 -15.74 -6.79
CA ASP A 47 -0.90 -14.98 -5.59
C ASP A 47 -1.34 -13.51 -5.71
N VAL A 48 -1.83 -12.97 -4.60
CA VAL A 48 -2.03 -11.52 -4.44
C VAL A 48 -0.68 -10.85 -4.19
N TYR A 49 -0.39 -9.78 -4.92
CA TYR A 49 0.80 -8.97 -4.72
C TYR A 49 0.49 -7.48 -4.87
N TYR A 50 1.44 -6.68 -4.42
CA TYR A 50 1.31 -5.23 -4.36
C TYR A 50 2.30 -4.59 -5.31
N LYS A 51 1.84 -3.60 -6.07
CA LYS A 51 2.69 -2.94 -7.05
C LYS A 51 2.50 -1.44 -7.06
N ARG A 52 3.58 -0.75 -7.44
CA ARG A 52 3.60 0.70 -7.53
C ARG A 52 4.49 1.11 -8.70
N GLN A 53 4.03 2.08 -9.48
CA GLN A 53 4.85 2.71 -10.51
C GLN A 53 5.87 3.65 -9.87
N TYR A 54 7.07 3.70 -10.42
CA TYR A 54 8.10 4.64 -10.00
C TYR A 54 8.83 5.22 -11.21
N GLY A 55 9.32 6.45 -11.08
CA GLY A 55 9.99 7.15 -12.18
C GLY A 55 9.04 7.67 -13.26
N ASN A 56 9.62 8.26 -14.31
CA ASN A 56 8.88 8.94 -15.39
C ASN A 56 8.47 7.99 -16.53
N SER A 57 8.78 6.69 -16.42
CA SER A 57 8.47 5.70 -17.45
C SER A 57 7.46 4.69 -16.94
N TYR A 58 6.39 4.46 -17.72
CA TYR A 58 5.36 3.43 -17.45
C TYR A 58 5.90 2.00 -17.34
N SER A 59 7.18 1.77 -17.66
CA SER A 59 7.82 0.47 -17.57
C SER A 59 8.41 0.15 -16.20
N GLN A 60 8.53 1.14 -15.31
CA GLN A 60 9.20 0.98 -14.01
C GLN A 60 8.16 0.72 -12.91
N GLU A 61 8.07 -0.54 -12.49
CA GLU A 61 7.12 -1.00 -11.48
C GLU A 61 7.83 -1.79 -10.38
N LEU A 62 7.65 -1.36 -9.14
CA LEU A 62 8.00 -2.15 -7.96
C LEU A 62 6.92 -3.20 -7.72
N LYS A 63 7.33 -4.42 -7.42
CA LYS A 63 6.45 -5.52 -7.02
C LYS A 63 6.87 -6.03 -5.66
N LEU A 64 5.90 -6.23 -4.78
CA LEU A 64 6.08 -6.78 -3.44
C LEU A 64 5.10 -7.93 -3.23
N SER A 65 5.60 -9.08 -2.80
CA SER A 65 4.75 -10.14 -2.25
C SER A 65 4.01 -9.64 -1.01
N ARG A 66 2.94 -10.34 -0.59
CA ARG A 66 2.23 -10.02 0.66
C ARG A 66 3.17 -9.95 1.86
N GLN A 67 4.05 -10.95 2.01
CA GLN A 67 5.04 -10.99 3.08
C GLN A 67 5.99 -9.79 3.04
N SER A 68 6.49 -9.41 1.86
CA SER A 68 7.37 -8.24 1.73
C SER A 68 6.66 -6.93 2.04
N MET A 69 5.38 -6.80 1.65
CA MET A 69 4.57 -5.63 1.99
C MET A 69 4.31 -5.55 3.51
N GLU A 70 3.96 -6.67 4.16
CA GLU A 70 3.81 -6.74 5.62
C GLU A 70 5.07 -6.27 6.35
N ASN A 71 6.25 -6.68 5.87
CA ASN A 71 7.53 -6.25 6.43
C ASN A 71 7.72 -4.73 6.30
N ILE A 72 7.42 -4.15 5.13
CA ILE A 72 7.46 -2.70 4.91
C ILE A 72 6.51 -1.99 5.89
N LEU A 73 5.24 -2.43 5.97
CA LEU A 73 4.25 -1.82 6.85
C LEU A 73 4.67 -1.89 8.32
N THR A 74 5.21 -3.04 8.74
CA THR A 74 5.74 -3.23 10.09
C THR A 74 6.89 -2.26 10.38
N ILE A 75 7.87 -2.16 9.48
CA ILE A 75 9.02 -1.26 9.65
C ILE A 75 8.57 0.19 9.74
N LEU A 76 7.65 0.61 8.87
CA LEU A 76 7.18 1.99 8.82
C LEU A 76 6.33 2.35 10.05
N PHE A 77 5.34 1.52 10.41
CA PHE A 77 4.29 1.93 11.34
C PHE A 77 4.39 1.32 12.72
N HIS A 78 5.01 0.14 12.89
CA HIS A 78 5.29 -0.39 14.23
C HIS A 78 6.59 0.19 14.81
N GLY A 79 7.53 0.57 13.93
CA GLY A 79 8.79 1.21 14.33
C GLY A 79 8.66 2.70 14.64
N SER A 80 7.60 3.39 14.19
CA SER A 80 7.43 4.83 14.37
C SER A 80 5.98 5.23 14.65
N LEU A 81 5.69 5.58 15.91
CA LEU A 81 4.40 6.13 16.32
C LEU A 81 4.08 7.44 15.57
N GLN A 82 5.08 8.28 15.34
CA GLN A 82 4.90 9.55 14.65
C GLN A 82 4.47 9.32 13.20
N LEU A 83 5.10 8.39 12.48
CA LEU A 83 4.72 8.11 11.10
C LEU A 83 3.30 7.56 11.00
N ARG A 84 2.90 6.71 11.96
CA ARG A 84 1.51 6.25 12.07
C ARG A 84 0.54 7.42 12.24
N GLN A 85 0.80 8.32 13.20
CA GLN A 85 -0.06 9.49 13.45
C GLN A 85 -0.17 10.41 12.23
N VAL A 86 0.92 10.62 11.50
CA VAL A 86 0.91 11.40 10.25
C VAL A 86 0.08 10.68 9.19
N GLY A 87 0.25 9.37 9.02
CA GLY A 87 -0.57 8.56 8.12
C GLY A 87 -2.06 8.68 8.41
N GLU A 88 -2.46 8.58 9.68
CA GLU A 88 -3.85 8.75 10.12
C GLU A 88 -4.40 10.14 9.76
N HIS A 89 -3.59 11.18 9.96
CA HIS A 89 -3.97 12.55 9.63
C HIS A 89 -4.25 12.71 8.13
N PHE A 90 -3.36 12.22 7.27
CA PHE A 90 -3.56 12.28 5.82
C PHE A 90 -4.74 11.42 5.36
N PHE A 91 -4.91 10.24 5.94
CA PHE A 91 -6.03 9.36 5.62
C PHE A 91 -7.37 10.03 5.93
N LYS A 92 -7.48 10.72 7.08
CA LYS A 92 -8.66 11.52 7.42
C LYS A 92 -8.92 12.64 6.42
N ILE A 93 -7.87 13.37 6.01
CA ILE A 93 -7.98 14.43 4.99
C ILE A 93 -8.53 13.87 3.67
N GLU A 94 -8.07 12.70 3.23
CA GLU A 94 -8.57 12.07 2.01
C GLU A 94 -10.04 11.67 2.13
N GLN A 95 -10.45 11.09 3.26
CA GLN A 95 -11.86 10.77 3.53
C GLN A 95 -12.75 12.02 3.51
N ASP A 96 -12.32 13.09 4.18
CA ASP A 96 -13.07 14.35 4.24
C ASP A 96 -13.22 14.98 2.85
N LYS A 97 -12.17 14.92 2.01
CA LYS A 97 -12.24 15.37 0.60
C LYS A 97 -13.30 14.59 -0.17
N ILE A 98 -13.25 13.26 -0.10
CA ILE A 98 -14.22 12.38 -0.78
C ILE A 98 -15.65 12.74 -0.34
N LEU A 99 -15.90 12.85 0.97
CA LEU A 99 -17.21 13.22 1.50
C LEU A 99 -17.68 14.60 1.04
N SER A 100 -16.79 15.58 0.95
CA SER A 100 -17.12 16.92 0.46
C SER A 100 -17.49 16.93 -1.02
N CYS A 101 -16.84 16.10 -1.85
CA CYS A 101 -17.23 15.93 -3.26
C CYS A 101 -18.66 15.39 -3.39
N TYR A 102 -19.05 14.41 -2.56
CA TYR A 102 -20.41 13.85 -2.59
C TYR A 102 -21.50 14.84 -2.17
N LYS A 103 -21.21 15.74 -1.21
CA LYS A 103 -22.16 16.78 -0.79
C LYS A 103 -22.44 17.85 -1.84
N ASN A 104 -21.59 17.96 -2.86
CA ASN A 104 -21.76 18.94 -3.95
C ASN A 104 -22.45 18.36 -5.20
N ILE A 105 -22.89 17.09 -5.13
CA ILE A 105 -23.53 16.37 -6.25
C ILE A 105 -25.01 16.01 -5.92
N LEU A 106 -25.46 16.27 -4.68
CA LEU A 106 -26.84 16.10 -4.21
C LEU A 106 -27.45 17.47 -3.89
#